data_AF-A0A7C3RKG6-F1
#
_entry.id   AF-A0A7C3RKG6-F1
#
_cell.length_a   1.000
_cell.length_b   1.000
_cell.length_c   1.000
_cell.angle_alpha   90.00
_cell.angle_beta   90.00
_cell.angle_gamma   90.00
#
_symmetry.space_group_name_H-M   'P 1'
#
loop_
_entity.id
_entity.type
_entity.pdbx_description
1 polymer ?
#
loop_
_entity_poly.entity_id
_entity_poly.type
_entity_poly.pdbx_seq_one_letter_code
_entity_poly.pdbx_strand_id
1 'polypeptide(L)'
;MRRILAILGDFYHPEVYLKEVLEKVKNKEDYIDYIIPDDFPINLKNYHLIILGRENRIGQDKDKVWMRKDIESNIQNYILEGGKFLVWHSGLASYDPESLFVKDILKGYFKYHPERGKVEYFGKSPKDGKNINFELLDEHYFVYCDKGRTNVFLYSKSLNGESIAGWYHCYGNGKVVCITPAHNEALSDKHFLEFFKELMEWI
;
A
#
# COMPACT_ATOMS: atom_id res chain seq x y z
N MET A 1 -20.53 7.76 -9.45
CA MET A 1 -19.10 8.08 -9.33
C MET A 1 -18.62 7.55 -7.99
N ARG A 2 -17.62 6.67 -7.99
CA ARG A 2 -17.06 6.08 -6.78
C ARG A 2 -15.89 6.94 -6.32
N ARG A 3 -15.79 7.24 -5.02
CA ARG A 3 -14.72 8.10 -4.49
C ARG A 3 -13.62 7.28 -3.83
N ILE A 4 -12.39 7.61 -4.17
CA ILE A 4 -11.17 7.07 -3.57
C ILE A 4 -10.47 8.22 -2.84
N LEU A 5 -10.03 7.99 -1.60
CA LEU A 5 -9.15 8.93 -0.91
C LEU A 5 -7.71 8.44 -1.06
N ALA A 6 -6.79 9.30 -1.48
CA ALA A 6 -5.39 8.94 -1.63
C ALA A 6 -4.47 9.89 -0.86
N ILE A 7 -3.63 9.31 0.01
CA ILE A 7 -2.55 10.02 0.71
C ILE A 7 -1.24 9.45 0.19
N LEU A 8 -0.49 10.25 -0.57
CA LEU A 8 0.64 9.77 -1.36
C LEU A 8 1.87 10.64 -1.18
N GLY A 9 3.01 9.99 -1.36
CA GLY A 9 4.31 10.62 -1.45
C GLY A 9 4.86 11.13 -0.12
N ASP A 10 6.17 11.25 -0.08
CA ASP A 10 6.96 11.68 1.06
C ASP A 10 8.31 12.23 0.55
N PHE A 11 9.31 12.36 1.42
CA PHE A 11 10.61 12.91 1.03
C PHE A 11 11.35 12.05 -0.01
N TYR A 12 11.18 10.73 0.02
CA TYR A 12 11.88 9.79 -0.86
C TYR A 12 11.04 9.34 -2.05
N HIS A 13 9.71 9.48 -1.95
CA HIS A 13 8.75 9.04 -2.95
C HIS A 13 7.94 10.24 -3.45
N PRO A 14 8.31 10.86 -4.59
CA PRO A 14 7.58 12.01 -5.12
C PRO A 14 6.13 11.66 -5.45
N GLU A 15 5.18 12.39 -4.86
CA GLU A 15 3.74 12.13 -5.02
C GLU A 15 3.28 12.10 -6.49
N VAL A 16 3.93 12.87 -7.37
CA VAL A 16 3.58 12.97 -8.78
C VAL A 16 3.63 11.61 -9.49
N TYR A 17 4.62 10.78 -9.19
CA TYR A 17 4.76 9.47 -9.83
C TYR A 17 3.67 8.50 -9.39
N LEU A 18 3.28 8.53 -8.12
CA LEU A 18 2.19 7.71 -7.58
C LEU A 18 0.83 8.15 -8.15
N LYS A 19 0.61 9.47 -8.26
CA LYS A 19 -0.58 10.04 -8.90
C LYS A 19 -0.69 9.60 -10.36
N GLU A 20 0.39 9.67 -11.13
CA GLU A 20 0.41 9.23 -12.53
C GLU A 20 0.01 7.75 -12.70
N VAL A 21 0.45 6.87 -11.81
CA VAL A 21 0.03 5.46 -11.81
C VAL A 21 -1.48 5.36 -11.59
N LEU A 22 -1.99 6.01 -10.54
CA LEU A 22 -3.41 5.95 -10.21
C LEU A 22 -4.29 6.50 -11.34
N GLU A 23 -3.89 7.59 -11.99
CA GLU A 23 -4.60 8.12 -13.15
C GLU A 23 -4.60 7.16 -14.36
N LYS A 24 -3.55 6.35 -14.52
CA LYS A 24 -3.46 5.32 -15.58
C LYS A 24 -4.30 4.08 -15.27
N VAL A 25 -4.41 3.68 -14.00
CA VAL A 25 -5.03 2.40 -13.61
C VAL A 25 -6.47 2.52 -13.09
N LYS A 26 -6.91 3.70 -12.67
CA LYS A 26 -8.25 3.89 -12.11
C LYS A 26 -9.35 3.56 -13.13
N ASN A 27 -10.52 3.16 -12.63
CA ASN A 27 -11.68 3.00 -13.50
C ASN A 27 -12.22 4.37 -13.92
N LYS A 28 -12.91 4.44 -15.05
CA LYS A 28 -13.55 5.68 -15.54
C LYS A 28 -14.57 6.28 -14.58
N GLU A 29 -15.17 5.45 -13.73
CA GLU A 29 -16.16 5.85 -12.73
C GLU A 29 -15.55 6.30 -11.40
N ASP A 30 -14.24 6.14 -11.25
CA ASP A 30 -13.51 6.47 -10.03
C ASP A 30 -13.02 7.92 -10.06
N TYR A 31 -13.28 8.62 -8.97
CA TYR A 31 -12.75 9.94 -8.69
C TYR A 31 -11.84 9.86 -7.48
N ILE A 32 -10.62 10.37 -7.61
CA ILE A 32 -9.60 10.28 -6.58
C ILE A 32 -9.43 11.66 -5.93
N ASP A 33 -9.76 11.74 -4.66
CA ASP A 33 -9.44 12.87 -3.80
C ASP A 33 -8.01 12.69 -3.27
N TYR A 34 -7.08 13.47 -3.80
CA TYR A 34 -5.71 13.52 -3.31
C TYR A 34 -5.60 14.53 -2.17
N ILE A 35 -5.10 14.10 -1.02
CA ILE A 35 -4.95 14.97 0.16
C ILE A 35 -3.52 14.93 0.70
N ILE A 36 -3.17 15.99 1.44
CA ILE A 36 -2.00 15.99 2.33
C ILE A 36 -2.42 15.54 3.75
N PRO A 37 -1.48 15.12 4.61
CA PRO A 37 -1.81 14.63 5.94
C PRO A 37 -2.65 15.58 6.82
N ASP A 38 -2.44 16.89 6.71
CA ASP A 38 -3.15 17.89 7.52
C ASP A 38 -4.64 18.00 7.12
N ASP A 39 -4.98 17.61 5.89
CA ASP A 39 -6.34 17.66 5.35
C ASP A 39 -7.10 16.33 5.54
N PHE A 40 -6.61 15.42 6.40
CA PHE A 40 -7.24 14.11 6.59
C PHE A 40 -8.69 14.25 7.07
N PRO A 41 -9.68 13.75 6.32
CA PRO A 41 -11.09 14.00 6.62
C PRO A 41 -11.56 13.19 7.82
N ILE A 42 -12.44 13.80 8.62
CA ILE A 42 -13.09 13.13 9.75
C ILE A 42 -14.10 12.08 9.26
N ASN A 43 -14.83 12.35 8.17
CA ASN A 43 -15.85 11.45 7.65
C ASN A 43 -15.36 10.69 6.41
N LEU A 44 -15.19 9.37 6.57
CA LEU A 44 -14.72 8.47 5.52
C LEU A 44 -15.83 7.71 4.78
N LYS A 45 -17.12 7.88 5.17
CA LYS A 45 -18.24 7.06 4.68
C LYS A 45 -18.50 7.13 3.18
N ASN A 46 -18.09 8.22 2.53
CA ASN A 46 -18.29 8.41 1.10
C ASN A 46 -17.19 7.76 0.24
N TYR A 47 -16.13 7.26 0.86
CA TYR A 47 -15.01 6.63 0.17
C TYR A 47 -15.19 5.12 0.13
N HIS A 48 -15.18 4.53 -1.06
CA HIS A 48 -15.22 3.06 -1.16
C HIS A 48 -13.83 2.44 -0.99
N LEU A 49 -12.77 3.24 -1.13
CA LEU A 49 -11.38 2.84 -1.00
C LEU A 49 -10.55 4.01 -0.46
N ILE A 50 -9.64 3.71 0.46
CA ILE A 50 -8.54 4.59 0.86
C ILE A 50 -7.23 3.97 0.40
N ILE A 51 -6.36 4.76 -0.20
CA ILE A 51 -5.01 4.38 -0.64
C ILE A 51 -3.99 5.17 0.15
N LEU A 52 -3.03 4.46 0.74
CA LEU A 52 -1.90 5.06 1.44
C LEU A 52 -0.59 4.64 0.77
N GLY A 53 0.10 5.61 0.18
CA GLY A 53 1.41 5.44 -0.45
C GLY A 53 2.41 6.48 0.05
N ARG A 54 2.47 6.64 1.37
CA ARG A 54 3.27 7.66 2.06
C ARG A 54 3.83 7.08 3.35
N GLU A 55 5.12 7.30 3.62
CA GLU A 55 5.69 6.94 4.92
C GLU A 55 5.21 7.82 6.08
N ASN A 56 5.38 7.35 7.31
CA ASN A 56 4.86 8.06 8.47
C ASN A 56 5.58 9.38 8.81
N ARG A 57 6.85 9.54 8.41
CA ARG A 57 7.65 10.71 8.76
C ARG A 57 7.18 11.99 8.04
N ILE A 58 7.42 13.12 8.69
CA ILE A 58 7.28 14.45 8.10
C ILE A 58 8.67 14.94 7.73
N GLY A 59 8.99 14.93 6.43
CA GLY A 59 10.34 15.21 5.94
C GLY A 59 11.30 14.09 6.31
N GLN A 60 12.52 14.44 6.70
CA GLN A 60 13.55 13.49 7.16
C GLN A 60 13.59 13.31 8.69
N ASP A 61 12.71 14.03 9.41
CA ASP A 61 12.68 14.03 10.87
C ASP A 61 12.02 12.74 11.38
N LYS A 62 12.74 11.96 12.17
CA LYS A 62 12.25 10.69 12.73
C LYS A 62 11.28 10.88 13.89
N ASP A 63 11.31 12.04 14.54
CA ASP A 63 10.48 12.33 15.71
C ASP A 63 9.15 12.98 15.33
N LYS A 64 9.00 13.41 14.07
CA LYS A 64 7.77 14.01 13.54
C LYS A 64 7.05 13.05 12.62
N VAL A 65 5.88 12.62 13.07
CA VAL A 65 4.99 11.72 12.33
C VAL A 65 3.65 12.37 12.05
N TRP A 66 3.03 12.00 10.93
CA TRP A 66 1.72 12.54 10.56
C TRP A 66 0.56 11.66 11.03
N MET A 67 0.77 10.34 11.15
CA MET A 67 -0.25 9.42 11.64
C MET A 67 -0.42 9.57 13.15
N ARG A 68 -1.50 10.27 13.52
CA ARG A 68 -1.93 10.44 14.91
C ARG A 68 -2.97 9.37 15.30
N LYS A 69 -3.14 9.15 16.60
CA LYS A 69 -4.08 8.14 17.14
C LYS A 69 -5.54 8.33 16.70
N ASP A 70 -5.97 9.58 16.53
CA ASP A 70 -7.31 9.91 16.00
C ASP A 70 -7.47 9.46 14.55
N ILE A 71 -6.43 9.63 13.71
CA ILE A 71 -6.41 9.17 12.32
C ILE A 71 -6.39 7.64 12.27
N GLU A 72 -5.52 6.99 13.06
CA GLU A 72 -5.46 5.52 13.14
C GLU A 72 -6.83 4.93 13.49
N SER A 73 -7.48 5.49 14.52
CA SER A 73 -8.80 5.05 14.97
C SER A 73 -9.88 5.31 13.92
N ASN A 74 -9.80 6.43 13.19
CA ASN A 74 -10.75 6.74 12.12
C ASN A 74 -10.62 5.75 10.94
N ILE A 75 -9.39 5.45 10.52
CA ILE A 75 -9.12 4.42 9.50
C ILE A 75 -9.62 3.06 9.98
N GLN A 76 -9.34 2.69 11.24
CA GLN A 76 -9.82 1.42 11.80
C GLN A 76 -11.35 1.32 11.73
N ASN A 77 -12.08 2.34 12.21
CA ASN A 77 -13.54 2.37 12.21
C ASN A 77 -14.09 2.31 10.79
N TYR A 78 -13.51 3.05 9.85
CA TYR A 78 -13.87 3.00 8.44
C TYR A 78 -13.78 1.57 7.88
N ILE A 79 -12.69 0.85 8.17
CA ILE A 79 -12.52 -0.53 7.68
C ILE A 79 -13.50 -1.47 8.40
N LEU A 80 -13.67 -1.35 9.72
CA LEU A 80 -14.63 -2.15 10.48
C LEU A 80 -16.06 -2.04 9.90
N GLU A 81 -16.46 -0.85 9.45
CA GLU A 81 -17.76 -0.56 8.85
C GLU A 81 -17.91 -1.06 7.39
N GLY A 82 -16.87 -1.66 6.79
CA GLY A 82 -16.92 -2.19 5.42
C GLY A 82 -16.01 -1.47 4.42
N GLY A 83 -15.26 -0.48 4.89
CA GLY A 83 -14.28 0.25 4.09
C GLY A 83 -13.15 -0.65 3.58
N LYS A 84 -12.52 -0.21 2.48
CA LYS A 84 -11.38 -0.91 1.87
C LYS A 84 -10.14 -0.06 1.98
N PHE A 85 -9.02 -0.68 2.31
CA PHE A 85 -7.77 0.03 2.54
C PHE A 85 -6.62 -0.65 1.81
N LEU A 86 -5.99 0.10 0.89
CA LEU A 86 -4.81 -0.33 0.13
C LEU A 86 -3.59 0.43 0.64
N VAL A 87 -2.61 -0.28 1.16
CA VAL A 87 -1.32 0.26 1.58
C VAL A 87 -0.25 -0.13 0.58
N TRP A 88 0.48 0.86 0.11
CA TRP A 88 1.32 0.76 -1.06
C TRP A 88 2.73 1.24 -0.75
N HIS A 89 3.72 0.36 -0.91
CA HIS A 89 5.15 0.66 -0.83
C HIS A 89 5.51 1.44 0.44
N SER A 90 5.79 2.75 0.33
CA SER A 90 6.19 3.60 1.46
C SER A 90 5.11 3.75 2.53
N GLY A 91 3.84 3.44 2.22
CA GLY A 91 2.77 3.28 3.21
C GLY A 91 3.04 2.25 4.31
N LEU A 92 4.07 1.41 4.15
CA LEU A 92 4.53 0.42 5.12
C LEU A 92 5.70 0.90 6.00
N ALA A 93 6.28 2.06 5.69
CA ALA A 93 7.55 2.52 6.24
C ALA A 93 7.39 3.56 7.36
N SER A 94 8.29 3.46 8.34
CA SER A 94 8.43 4.41 9.44
C SER A 94 7.22 4.51 10.40
N TYR A 95 6.29 3.57 10.34
CA TYR A 95 5.22 3.40 11.34
C TYR A 95 5.73 2.58 12.53
N ASP A 96 5.29 2.92 13.74
CA ASP A 96 5.64 2.17 14.96
C ASP A 96 5.05 0.75 14.89
N PRO A 97 5.88 -0.31 14.94
CA PRO A 97 5.42 -1.69 14.88
C PRO A 97 4.40 -2.09 15.96
N GLU A 98 4.39 -1.40 17.10
CA GLU A 98 3.45 -1.64 18.19
C GLU A 98 2.19 -0.77 18.11
N SER A 99 2.08 0.14 17.14
CA SER A 99 0.90 0.96 16.97
C SER A 99 -0.30 0.15 16.50
N LEU A 100 -1.51 0.67 16.76
CA LEU A 100 -2.76 0.09 16.26
C LEU A 100 -2.71 -0.12 14.74
N PHE A 101 -2.15 0.87 14.03
CA PHE A 101 -2.03 0.85 12.59
C PHE A 101 -1.22 -0.35 12.10
N VAL A 102 -0.03 -0.59 12.66
CA VAL A 102 0.81 -1.71 12.19
C VAL A 102 0.35 -3.04 12.74
N LYS A 103 0.18 -3.13 14.06
CA LYS A 103 -0.04 -4.40 14.77
C LYS A 103 -1.37 -5.06 14.43
N ASP A 104 -2.42 -4.25 14.29
CA ASP A 104 -3.78 -4.72 14.10
C ASP A 104 -4.29 -4.49 12.67
N ILE A 105 -4.14 -3.27 12.13
CA ILE A 105 -4.69 -2.95 10.80
C ILE A 105 -3.85 -3.59 9.69
N LEU A 106 -2.55 -3.28 9.60
CA LEU A 106 -1.71 -3.76 8.50
C LEU A 106 -1.24 -5.19 8.72
N LYS A 107 -0.95 -5.55 9.97
CA LYS A 107 -0.34 -6.83 10.37
C LYS A 107 0.98 -7.11 9.66
N GLY A 108 1.70 -6.05 9.30
CA GLY A 108 2.95 -6.10 8.57
C GLY A 108 3.54 -4.72 8.40
N TYR A 109 4.86 -4.65 8.21
CA TYR A 109 5.60 -3.39 8.07
C TYR A 109 6.94 -3.61 7.36
N PHE A 110 7.47 -2.53 6.80
CA PHE A 110 8.79 -2.49 6.18
C PHE A 110 9.92 -2.61 7.22
N LYS A 111 10.90 -3.49 6.98
CA LYS A 111 12.11 -3.59 7.81
C LYS A 111 13.29 -2.87 7.20
N TYR A 112 13.64 -3.24 5.97
CA TYR A 112 14.77 -2.69 5.23
C TYR A 112 14.66 -3.06 3.74
N HIS A 113 15.47 -2.44 2.91
CA HIS A 113 15.78 -2.90 1.55
C HIS A 113 17.30 -2.81 1.33
N PRO A 114 17.90 -3.71 0.53
CA PRO A 114 19.27 -3.55 0.04
C PRO A 114 19.34 -2.45 -1.02
N GLU A 115 20.50 -2.26 -1.65
CA GLU A 115 20.61 -1.40 -2.82
C GLU A 115 19.64 -1.84 -3.94
N ARG A 116 19.20 -0.86 -4.73
CA ARG A 116 18.28 -1.10 -5.84
C ARG A 116 18.85 -2.10 -6.83
N GLY A 117 17.99 -2.97 -7.32
CA GLY A 117 18.39 -4.02 -8.24
C GLY A 117 17.20 -4.69 -8.88
N LYS A 118 17.47 -5.74 -9.65
CA LYS A 118 16.41 -6.55 -10.25
C LYS A 118 15.67 -7.32 -9.16
N VAL A 119 14.35 -7.17 -9.13
CA VAL A 119 13.44 -7.86 -8.21
C VAL A 119 12.38 -8.56 -9.03
N GLU A 120 12.33 -9.89 -8.91
CA GLU A 120 11.25 -10.70 -9.46
C GLU A 120 10.09 -10.72 -8.45
N TYR A 121 8.89 -10.42 -8.92
CA TYR A 121 7.66 -10.49 -8.16
C TYR A 121 6.80 -11.63 -8.69
N PHE A 122 6.39 -12.55 -7.82
CA PHE A 122 5.66 -13.74 -8.24
C PHE A 122 4.59 -14.15 -7.22
N GLY A 123 3.51 -14.76 -7.70
CA GLY A 123 2.42 -15.15 -6.82
C GLY A 123 1.14 -15.55 -7.55
N LYS A 124 0.02 -15.41 -6.85
CA LYS A 124 -1.31 -15.78 -7.34
C LYS A 124 -2.29 -14.64 -7.09
N SER A 125 -3.00 -14.22 -8.13
CA SER A 125 -4.02 -13.19 -8.02
C SER A 125 -5.11 -13.62 -7.03
N PRO A 126 -5.45 -12.79 -6.03
CA PRO A 126 -6.51 -13.12 -5.09
C PRO A 126 -7.93 -13.00 -5.70
N LYS A 127 -8.04 -12.49 -6.93
CA LYS A 127 -9.31 -12.38 -7.68
C LYS A 127 -9.71 -13.72 -8.30
N ASP A 128 -8.79 -14.40 -8.98
CA ASP A 128 -9.07 -15.55 -9.83
C ASP A 128 -7.98 -16.63 -9.84
N GLY A 129 -6.93 -16.49 -9.02
CA GLY A 129 -5.84 -17.45 -8.91
C GLY A 129 -4.88 -17.48 -10.12
N LYS A 130 -4.94 -16.49 -11.03
CA LYS A 130 -3.96 -16.36 -12.12
C LYS A 130 -2.55 -16.15 -11.58
N ASN A 131 -1.56 -16.61 -12.33
CA ASN A 131 -0.16 -16.37 -12.00
C ASN A 131 0.15 -14.88 -12.12
N ILE A 132 0.81 -14.35 -11.10
CA ILE A 132 1.50 -13.06 -11.17
C ILE A 132 2.98 -13.39 -11.36
N ASN A 133 3.61 -12.81 -12.38
CA ASN A 133 5.06 -12.84 -12.55
C ASN A 133 5.52 -11.61 -13.34
N PHE A 134 6.41 -10.81 -12.77
CA PHE A 134 7.11 -9.72 -13.46
C PHE A 134 8.42 -9.36 -12.75
N GLU A 135 9.36 -8.74 -13.48
CA GLU A 135 10.63 -8.26 -12.93
C GLU A 135 10.70 -6.73 -13.03
N LEU A 136 11.13 -6.07 -11.96
CA LEU A 136 11.34 -4.62 -11.91
C LEU A 136 12.79 -4.30 -11.49
N LEU A 137 13.31 -3.15 -11.92
CA LEU A 137 14.46 -2.52 -11.28
C LEU A 137 13.93 -1.68 -10.10
N ASP A 138 14.05 -2.20 -8.89
CA ASP A 138 13.26 -1.72 -7.73
C ASP A 138 14.04 -1.83 -6.41
N GLU A 139 13.45 -1.30 -5.34
CA GLU A 139 13.87 -1.54 -3.96
C GLU A 139 13.29 -2.87 -3.45
N HIS A 140 14.14 -3.87 -3.21
CA HIS A 140 13.66 -5.16 -2.70
C HIS A 140 13.29 -5.06 -1.21
N TYR A 141 12.02 -4.79 -0.93
CA TYR A 141 11.51 -4.65 0.44
C TYR A 141 11.53 -5.99 1.19
N PHE A 142 12.26 -6.02 2.30
CA PHE A 142 12.14 -7.05 3.33
C PHE A 142 11.16 -6.57 4.39
N VAL A 143 10.10 -7.36 4.62
CA VAL A 143 8.99 -6.98 5.50
C VAL A 143 8.82 -7.96 6.65
N TYR A 144 8.21 -7.48 7.73
CA TYR A 144 7.45 -8.35 8.62
C TYR A 144 6.03 -8.49 8.07
N CYS A 145 5.46 -9.69 8.15
CA CYS A 145 4.05 -9.93 7.89
C CYS A 145 3.59 -11.07 8.79
N ASP A 146 2.50 -10.86 9.52
CA ASP A 146 1.87 -11.86 10.36
C ASP A 146 1.07 -12.84 9.50
N LYS A 147 1.75 -13.88 9.02
CA LYS A 147 1.15 -14.91 8.15
C LYS A 147 0.02 -15.69 8.83
N GLY A 148 -0.07 -15.68 10.16
CA GLY A 148 -1.13 -16.37 10.90
C GLY A 148 -2.46 -15.62 10.87
N ARG A 149 -2.42 -14.31 10.61
CA ARG A 149 -3.59 -13.43 10.57
C ARG A 149 -3.82 -12.76 9.21
N THR A 150 -3.09 -13.17 8.18
CA THR A 150 -3.13 -12.61 6.82
C THR A 150 -3.04 -13.70 5.75
N ASN A 151 -3.44 -13.35 4.53
CA ASN A 151 -3.26 -14.19 3.34
C ASN A 151 -2.20 -13.56 2.45
N VAL A 152 -1.08 -14.26 2.26
CA VAL A 152 0.01 -13.82 1.38
C VAL A 152 -0.30 -14.26 -0.05
N PHE A 153 -0.27 -13.31 -0.99
CA PHE A 153 -0.58 -13.58 -2.40
C PHE A 153 0.56 -13.21 -3.36
N LEU A 154 1.52 -12.42 -2.90
CA LEU A 154 2.66 -11.97 -3.69
C LEU A 154 3.96 -12.11 -2.87
N TYR A 155 4.99 -12.63 -3.53
CA TYR A 155 6.34 -12.79 -3.04
C TYR A 155 7.30 -12.03 -3.96
N SER A 156 8.50 -11.73 -3.43
CA SER A 156 9.58 -11.13 -4.20
C SER A 156 10.89 -11.88 -4.00
N LYS A 157 11.76 -11.84 -5.01
CA LYS A 157 13.10 -12.43 -4.97
C LYS A 157 14.11 -11.55 -5.67
N SER A 158 15.32 -11.49 -5.12
CA SER A 158 16.50 -10.97 -5.80
C SER A 158 17.76 -11.72 -5.36
N LEU A 159 18.94 -11.26 -5.77
CA LEU A 159 20.22 -11.75 -5.27
C LEU A 159 20.34 -11.66 -3.73
N ASN A 160 19.54 -10.80 -3.09
CA ASN A 160 19.54 -10.59 -1.65
C ASN A 160 18.62 -11.54 -0.88
N GLY A 161 17.92 -12.46 -1.55
CA GLY A 161 17.04 -13.45 -0.92
C GLY A 161 15.59 -13.35 -1.40
N GLU A 162 14.67 -13.86 -0.59
CA GLU A 162 13.22 -13.87 -0.85
C GLU A 162 12.46 -13.16 0.28
N SER A 163 11.36 -12.50 -0.06
CA SER A 163 10.51 -11.75 0.88
C SER A 163 9.03 -11.85 0.49
N ILE A 164 8.15 -11.45 1.42
CA ILE A 164 6.74 -11.21 1.11
C ILE A 164 6.63 -9.84 0.44
N ALA A 165 5.86 -9.79 -0.65
CA ALA A 165 5.62 -8.57 -1.40
C ALA A 165 4.14 -8.13 -1.41
N GLY A 166 3.22 -8.97 -0.94
CA GLY A 166 1.82 -8.57 -0.81
C GLY A 166 0.97 -9.54 0.00
N TRP A 167 0.10 -8.96 0.82
CA TRP A 167 -0.83 -9.68 1.69
C TRP A 167 -2.17 -8.97 1.81
N TYR A 168 -3.20 -9.71 2.22
CA TYR A 168 -4.52 -9.16 2.51
C TYR A 168 -5.25 -9.91 3.62
N HIS A 169 -6.24 -9.26 4.22
CA HIS A 169 -7.14 -9.86 5.20
C HIS A 169 -8.44 -9.07 5.33
N CYS A 170 -9.47 -9.73 5.84
CA CYS A 170 -10.65 -9.03 6.34
C CYS A 170 -10.33 -8.38 7.68
N TYR A 171 -10.94 -7.22 7.93
CA TYR A 171 -10.86 -6.52 9.21
C TYR A 171 -12.26 -5.95 9.52
N GLY A 172 -13.00 -6.62 10.42
CA GLY A 172 -14.44 -6.41 10.53
C GLY A 172 -15.14 -6.75 9.22
N ASN A 173 -15.98 -5.84 8.72
CA ASN A 173 -16.68 -6.01 7.45
C ASN A 173 -15.85 -5.54 6.23
N GLY A 174 -14.69 -4.93 6.47
CA GLY A 174 -13.83 -4.37 5.44
C GLY A 174 -12.66 -5.26 5.06
N LYS A 175 -11.78 -4.71 4.23
CA LYS A 175 -10.61 -5.41 3.68
C LYS A 175 -9.38 -4.51 3.71
N VAL A 176 -8.25 -5.08 4.13
CA VAL A 176 -6.93 -4.46 4.04
C VAL A 176 -6.09 -5.23 3.04
N VAL A 177 -5.39 -4.51 2.17
CA VAL A 177 -4.44 -5.04 1.20
C VAL A 177 -3.15 -4.24 1.32
N CYS A 178 -2.02 -4.92 1.38
CA CYS A 178 -0.71 -4.30 1.42
C CYS A 178 0.14 -4.85 0.27
N ILE A 179 0.89 -3.99 -0.42
CA ILE A 179 1.87 -4.40 -1.43
C ILE A 179 3.17 -3.60 -1.28
N THR A 180 4.29 -4.24 -1.61
CA THR A 180 5.61 -3.61 -1.60
C THR A 180 6.07 -3.02 -2.93
N PRO A 181 5.74 -3.52 -4.14
CA PRO A 181 6.12 -2.82 -5.37
C PRO A 181 5.33 -1.51 -5.51
N ALA A 182 5.86 -0.43 -6.08
CA ALA A 182 7.19 -0.27 -6.65
C ALA A 182 7.75 1.13 -6.35
N HIS A 183 9.06 1.30 -6.47
CA HIS A 183 9.75 2.57 -6.26
C HIS A 183 9.96 3.36 -7.57
N ASN A 184 9.66 4.66 -7.57
CA ASN A 184 9.94 5.63 -8.65
C ASN A 184 9.84 5.10 -10.09
N GLU A 185 10.95 4.83 -10.77
CA GLU A 185 10.98 4.48 -12.19
C GLU A 185 10.19 3.19 -12.50
N ALA A 186 10.20 2.25 -11.56
CA ALA A 186 9.50 0.98 -11.66
C ALA A 186 7.96 1.14 -11.71
N LEU A 187 7.44 2.27 -11.22
CA LEU A 187 6.02 2.62 -11.29
C LEU A 187 5.49 2.72 -12.73
N SER A 188 6.39 2.98 -13.69
CA SER A 188 6.04 3.11 -15.10
C SER A 188 6.08 1.79 -15.89
N ASP A 189 6.53 0.69 -15.27
CA ASP A 189 6.58 -0.61 -15.93
C ASP A 189 5.18 -1.13 -16.28
N LYS A 190 5.03 -1.63 -17.51
CA LYS A 190 3.73 -2.08 -18.02
C LYS A 190 3.13 -3.24 -17.22
N HIS A 191 3.96 -4.16 -16.72
CA HIS A 191 3.48 -5.33 -15.98
C HIS A 191 3.05 -4.92 -14.57
N PHE A 192 3.78 -3.98 -13.95
CA PHE A 192 3.35 -3.38 -12.69
C PHE A 192 2.02 -2.64 -12.87
N LEU A 193 1.86 -1.84 -13.93
CA LEU A 193 0.60 -1.13 -14.21
C LEU A 193 -0.57 -2.09 -14.43
N GLU A 194 -0.36 -3.19 -15.15
CA GLU A 194 -1.37 -4.24 -15.36
C GLU A 194 -1.74 -4.92 -14.05
N PHE A 195 -0.74 -5.36 -13.27
CA PHE A 195 -0.93 -5.95 -11.95
C PHE A 195 -1.70 -5.00 -11.01
N PHE A 196 -1.29 -3.74 -10.93
CA PHE A 196 -1.87 -2.77 -10.02
C PHE A 196 -3.31 -2.40 -10.43
N LYS A 197 -3.60 -2.36 -11.72
CA LYS A 197 -4.97 -2.23 -12.24
C LYS A 197 -5.86 -3.39 -11.82
N GLU A 198 -5.40 -4.63 -11.99
CA GLU A 198 -6.18 -5.81 -11.57
C GLU A 198 -6.43 -5.82 -10.05
N LEU A 199 -5.44 -5.39 -9.26
CA LEU A 199 -5.56 -5.25 -7.81
C LEU A 199 -6.62 -4.20 -7.43
N MET A 200 -6.60 -3.04 -8.10
CA MET A 200 -7.56 -1.96 -7.91
C MET A 200 -8.99 -2.34 -8.30
N GLU A 201 -9.15 -3.19 -9.33
CA GLU A 201 -10.46 -3.72 -9.71
C GLU A 201 -10.98 -4.78 -8.71
N TRP A 202 -10.08 -5.54 -8.10
CA TRP A 202 -10.44 -6.62 -7.17
C TRP A 202 -10.79 -6.10 -5.77
N ILE A 203 -10.07 -5.09 -5.29
CA ILE A 203 -10.18 -4.66 -3.90
C ILE A 203 -11.60 -4.22 -3.58
#